data_AF-A0A0D7NWG0-F1
#
_entry.id   AF-A0A0D7NWG0-F1
#
_cell.length_a   1.000
_cell.length_b   1.000
_cell.length_c   1.000
_cell.angle_alpha   90.00
_cell.angle_beta   90.00
_cell.angle_gamma   90.00
#
_symmetry.space_group_name_H-M   'P 1'
#
loop_
_entity.id
_entity.type
_entity.pdbx_description
1 polymer ?
#
loop_
_entity_poly.entity_id
_entity_poly.type
_entity_poly.pdbx_seq_one_letter_code
_entity_poly.pdbx_strand_id
1 'polypeptide(L)'
;MTTSYGTDILPMFRSGDIGCMTPKDVHLGDATWMCDPAANDDFADHANARRVFAALSSGFMPPGHKWSQDRLDIYSSWMMDGFQT
;
A
#
# COMPACT_ATOMS: atom_id res chain seq x y z
N MET A 1 -4.62 -7.99 17.20
CA MET A 1 -5.29 -6.78 16.70
C MET A 1 -5.25 -6.89 15.20
N THR A 2 -6.37 -6.72 14.52
CA THR A 2 -6.44 -6.82 13.07
C THR A 2 -6.02 -5.49 12.47
N THR A 3 -4.96 -5.47 11.66
CA THR A 3 -4.53 -4.25 10.95
C THR A 3 -5.47 -4.01 9.78
N SER A 4 -5.98 -2.78 9.60
CA SER A 4 -6.83 -2.43 8.46
C SER A 4 -6.25 -1.27 7.64
N TYR A 5 -6.64 -1.22 6.37
CA TYR A 5 -6.13 -0.23 5.45
C TYR A 5 -6.50 1.19 5.88
N GLY A 6 -7.78 1.45 6.16
CA GLY A 6 -8.25 2.79 6.50
C GLY A 6 -7.68 3.34 7.82
N THR A 7 -7.45 2.49 8.81
CA THR A 7 -7.01 2.92 10.15
C THR A 7 -5.49 2.94 10.30
N ASP A 8 -4.80 1.95 9.74
CA ASP A 8 -3.38 1.74 10.01
C ASP A 8 -2.51 2.05 8.80
N ILE A 9 -2.95 1.74 7.58
CA ILE A 9 -2.14 1.89 6.36
C ILE A 9 -2.28 3.28 5.73
N LEU A 10 -3.51 3.74 5.51
CA LEU A 10 -3.81 5.01 4.85
C LEU A 10 -3.16 6.22 5.55
N PRO A 11 -3.18 6.34 6.90
CA PRO A 11 -2.52 7.47 7.57
C PRO A 11 -0.98 7.47 7.44
N MET A 12 -0.37 6.35 7.05
CA MET A 12 1.08 6.30 6.81
C MET A 12 1.47 6.96 5.48
N PHE A 13 0.55 7.03 4.52
CA PHE A 13 0.74 7.74 3.26
C PHE A 13 0.50 9.24 3.44
N ARG A 14 1.46 10.06 2.99
CA ARG A 14 1.29 11.51 3.01
C ARG A 14 0.44 11.94 1.83
N SER A 15 -0.24 13.08 1.96
CA SER A 15 -1.02 13.66 0.86
C SER A 15 -0.16 13.90 -0.41
N GLY A 16 1.13 14.24 -0.24
CA GLY A 16 2.07 14.36 -1.36
C GLY A 16 2.41 13.02 -2.03
N ASP A 17 2.44 11.93 -1.27
CA ASP A 17 2.67 10.58 -1.79
C ASP A 17 1.48 10.14 -2.65
N ILE A 18 0.25 10.37 -2.14
CA ILE A 18 -1.00 10.12 -2.88
C ILE A 18 -1.05 10.98 -4.15
N GLY A 19 -0.85 12.29 -4.03
CA GLY A 19 -0.90 13.21 -5.17
C GLY A 19 0.15 12.93 -6.25
N CYS A 20 1.31 12.37 -5.87
CA CYS A 20 2.33 11.96 -6.84
C CYS A 20 1.93 10.68 -7.60
N MET A 21 1.20 9.78 -6.95
CA MET A 21 0.82 8.48 -7.50
C MET A 21 -0.50 8.49 -8.28
N THR A 22 -1.45 9.35 -7.93
CA THR A 22 -2.71 9.52 -8.67
C THR A 22 -2.51 9.72 -10.19
N PRO A 23 -1.65 10.63 -10.68
CA PRO A 23 -1.44 10.80 -12.13
C PRO A 23 -0.72 9.61 -12.80
N LYS A 24 -0.21 8.65 -12.02
CA LYS A 24 0.41 7.40 -12.49
C LYS A 24 -0.56 6.21 -12.43
N ASP A 25 -1.86 6.48 -12.22
CA ASP A 25 -2.90 5.46 -12.09
C ASP A 25 -2.73 4.54 -10.86
N VAL A 26 -2.09 5.07 -9.81
CA VAL A 26 -1.85 4.36 -8.54
C VAL A 26 -2.62 5.09 -7.42
N HIS A 27 -3.74 4.51 -6.99
CA HIS A 27 -4.68 5.17 -6.07
C HIS A 27 -4.42 4.80 -4.61
N LEU A 28 -3.30 5.30 -4.06
CA LEU A 28 -2.93 5.10 -2.64
C LEU A 28 -3.87 5.75 -1.62
N GLY A 29 -4.86 6.51 -2.08
CA GLY A 29 -5.91 7.08 -1.21
C GLY A 29 -7.19 6.25 -1.19
N ASP A 30 -7.30 5.24 -2.06
CA ASP A 30 -8.53 4.50 -2.28
C ASP A 30 -8.40 3.07 -1.75
N ALA A 31 -9.15 2.78 -0.70
CA ALA A 31 -9.20 1.45 -0.10
C ALA A 31 -9.72 0.39 -1.09
N THR A 32 -10.64 0.76 -1.98
CA THR A 32 -11.20 -0.14 -2.99
C THR A 32 -10.15 -0.57 -3.98
N TRP A 33 -9.31 0.38 -4.43
CA TRP A 33 -8.22 0.10 -5.37
C TRP A 33 -7.08 -0.68 -4.71
N MET A 34 -6.70 -0.30 -3.49
CA MET A 34 -5.64 -0.98 -2.73
C MET A 34 -6.03 -2.41 -2.35
N CYS A 35 -7.28 -2.60 -1.95
CA CYS A 35 -7.82 -3.88 -1.54
C CYS A 35 -8.56 -4.60 -2.68
N ASP A 36 -8.30 -4.25 -3.95
CA ASP A 36 -8.94 -4.92 -5.08
C ASP A 36 -8.33 -6.31 -5.29
N PRO A 37 -9.06 -7.41 -5.02
CA PRO A 37 -8.54 -8.76 -5.21
C PRO A 37 -8.26 -9.08 -6.68
N ALA A 38 -8.88 -8.38 -7.64
CA ALA A 38 -8.79 -8.62 -9.08
C ALA A 38 -7.87 -7.60 -9.80
N ALA A 39 -7.04 -6.87 -9.05
CA ALA A 39 -6.25 -5.75 -9.52
C ALA A 39 -5.35 -6.04 -10.76
N ASN A 40 -4.74 -7.22 -10.88
CA ASN A 40 -4.00 -7.63 -12.09
C ASN A 40 -3.79 -9.16 -12.17
N ASP A 41 -3.25 -9.63 -13.30
CA ASP A 41 -2.90 -11.05 -13.52
C ASP A 41 -1.52 -11.46 -12.96
N ASP A 42 -0.68 -10.50 -12.52
CA ASP A 42 0.67 -10.76 -12.02
C ASP A 42 0.66 -11.34 -10.59
N PHE A 43 -0.37 -11.03 -9.79
CA PHE A 43 -0.58 -11.60 -8.47
C PHE A 43 -1.98 -12.20 -8.36
N ALA A 44 -2.08 -13.40 -7.79
CA ALA A 44 -3.34 -14.13 -7.65
C ALA A 44 -4.40 -13.43 -6.78
N ASP A 45 -3.98 -12.45 -5.97
CA ASP A 45 -4.84 -11.67 -5.07
C ASP A 45 -4.19 -10.32 -4.70
N HIS A 46 -5.00 -9.24 -4.72
CA HIS A 46 -4.64 -7.93 -4.16
C HIS A 46 -3.33 -7.35 -4.72
N ALA A 47 -3.17 -7.47 -6.04
CA ALA A 47 -1.94 -7.12 -6.72
C ALA A 47 -1.46 -5.68 -6.52
N ASN A 48 -2.40 -4.74 -6.42
CA ASN A 48 -2.11 -3.33 -6.19
C ASN A 48 -1.36 -3.13 -4.87
N ALA A 49 -1.89 -3.68 -3.78
CA ALA A 49 -1.25 -3.64 -2.47
C ALA A 49 0.15 -4.29 -2.47
N ARG A 50 0.31 -5.44 -3.12
CA ARG A 50 1.60 -6.14 -3.21
C ARG A 50 2.62 -5.35 -4.01
N ARG A 51 2.21 -4.76 -5.14
CA ARG A 51 3.06 -3.90 -5.96
C ARG A 51 3.53 -2.66 -5.20
N VAL A 52 2.63 -2.02 -4.45
CA VAL A 52 2.96 -0.86 -3.61
C VAL A 52 3.97 -1.27 -2.53
N PHE A 53 3.77 -2.41 -1.87
CA PHE A 53 4.73 -2.93 -0.90
C PHE A 53 6.12 -3.15 -1.50
N ALA A 54 6.22 -3.71 -2.71
CA ALA A 54 7.49 -3.90 -3.40
C ALA A 54 8.21 -2.57 -3.70
N ALA A 55 7.45 -1.53 -4.08
CA ALA A 55 8.00 -0.19 -4.32
C ALA A 55 8.45 0.50 -3.02
N LEU A 56 7.73 0.30 -1.92
CA LEU A 56 8.07 0.84 -0.60
C LEU A 56 9.32 0.13 -0.02
N SER A 57 9.37 -1.19 -0.07
CA SER A 57 10.48 -2.00 0.45
C SER A 57 11.78 -1.81 -0.32
N SER A 58 11.72 -1.59 -1.64
CA SER A 58 12.89 -1.19 -2.44
C SER A 58 13.34 0.26 -2.17
N GLY A 59 12.50 1.05 -1.49
CA GLY A 59 12.72 2.47 -1.24
C GLY A 59 12.68 3.31 -2.52
N PHE A 60 12.03 2.81 -3.56
CA PHE A 60 11.68 3.59 -4.75
C PHE A 60 10.65 4.67 -4.41
N MET A 61 9.76 4.35 -3.46
CA MET A 61 8.73 5.25 -2.96
C MET A 61 8.75 5.34 -1.42
N PRO A 62 8.50 6.51 -0.83
CA PRO A 62 8.48 7.83 -1.46
C PRO A 62 9.89 8.45 -1.62
N PRO A 63 10.11 9.26 -2.67
CA PRO A 63 11.42 9.86 -2.94
C PRO A 63 11.88 10.75 -1.78
N GLY A 64 13.11 10.54 -1.33
CA GLY A 64 13.72 11.28 -0.22
C GLY A 64 13.23 10.90 1.18
N HIS A 65 12.20 10.05 1.31
CA HIS A 65 11.60 9.68 2.59
C HIS A 65 11.23 8.21 2.65
N LYS A 66 12.23 7.32 2.57
CA LYS A 66 12.01 5.88 2.67
C LYS A 66 11.24 5.52 3.95
N TRP A 67 10.32 4.57 3.85
CA TRP A 67 9.64 4.02 5.01
C TRP A 67 10.62 3.30 5.93
N SER A 68 10.40 3.41 7.24
CA SER A 68 11.14 2.62 8.23
C SER A 68 10.70 1.16 8.19
N GLN A 69 11.54 0.27 8.73
CA GLN A 69 11.21 -1.15 8.83
C GLN A 69 9.89 -1.37 9.58
N ASP A 70 9.65 -0.65 10.68
CA ASP A 70 8.39 -0.75 11.44
C ASP A 70 7.14 -0.48 10.59
N ARG A 71 7.20 0.48 9.65
CA ARG A 71 6.08 0.78 8.75
C ARG A 71 5.88 -0.32 7.71
N LEU A 72 6.98 -0.89 7.21
CA LEU A 72 6.92 -2.04 6.30
C LEU A 72 6.35 -3.28 7.02
N ASP A 73 6.68 -3.46 8.30
CA ASP A 73 6.17 -4.58 9.10
C ASP A 73 4.67 -4.45 9.35
N ILE A 74 4.16 -3.24 9.66
CA ILE A 74 2.71 -2.96 9.76
C ILE A 74 2.01 -3.28 8.43
N TYR A 75 2.57 -2.83 7.31
CA TYR A 75 2.02 -3.10 5.99
C TYR A 75 2.02 -4.60 5.68
N SER A 76 3.10 -5.30 6.00
CA SER A 76 3.21 -6.75 5.81
C SER A 76 2.20 -7.51 6.67
N SER A 77 1.96 -7.07 7.90
CA SER A 77 0.93 -7.66 8.78
C SER A 77 -0.45 -7.54 8.17
N TRP A 78 -0.80 -6.35 7.66
CA TRP A 78 -2.08 -6.13 6.97
C TRP A 78 -2.27 -7.05 5.75
N MET A 79 -1.23 -7.26 4.94
CA MET A 79 -1.29 -8.20 3.82
C MET A 79 -1.50 -9.65 4.29
N MET A 80 -0.86 -10.06 5.39
CA MET A 80 -1.02 -11.40 5.98
C MET A 80 -2.41 -11.58 6.62
N ASP A 81 -2.99 -10.51 7.17
CA ASP A 81 -4.33 -10.48 7.76
C ASP A 81 -5.45 -10.50 6.68
N GLY A 82 -5.08 -10.55 5.40
CA GLY A 82 -6.01 -10.70 4.28
C GLY A 82 -6.56 -9.39 3.74
N PHE A 83 -5.75 -8.32 3.76
CA PHE A 83 -6.07 -7.03 3.12
C PHE A 83 -7.36 -6.38 3.66
N GLN A 84 -7.55 -6.42 4.98
CA GLN A 84 -8.72 -5.83 5.64
C GLN A 84 -8.84 -4.34 5.31
N THR A 85 -9.97 -3.89 4.80
CA THR A 85 -10.22 -2.50 4.39
C THR A 85 -10.34 -1.56 5.58
#